data_AF-A0A6V8KAX8-F1
#
_entry.id   AF-A0A6V8KAX8-F1
#
_cell.length_a   1.000
_cell.length_b   1.000
_cell.length_c   1.000
_cell.angle_alpha   90.00
_cell.angle_beta   90.00
_cell.angle_gamma   90.00
#
_symmetry.space_group_name_H-M   'P 1'
#
loop_
_entity.id
_entity.type
_entity.pdbx_description
1 polymer ?
#
loop_
_entity_poly.entity_id
_entity_poly.type
_entity_poly.pdbx_seq_one_letter_code
_entity_poly.pdbx_strand_id
1 'polypeptide(L)'
;MTTMPLPFWADRFDMDLPKLLPDFDDLLGDTANTPLWTYGGETHGRLNHPSTWGGIAYFGLTDADTGKPDAYVPGWPLIECTWREAVRDAWPHTYVLAVEALPVWDAHSLARTFMELMYDRRGQQPLPEGRADQLLDSVRAGLRAATLHVQRLAAEVGR
;
A
#
# COMPACT_ATOMS: atom_id res chain seq x y z
N MET A 1 -17.98 -23.48 -8.61
CA MET A 1 -16.50 -23.55 -8.60
C MET A 1 -16.00 -22.23 -8.05
N THR A 2 -15.53 -22.22 -6.80
CA THR A 2 -14.95 -21.02 -6.19
C THR A 2 -13.55 -20.85 -6.80
N THR A 3 -13.38 -19.90 -7.70
CA THR A 3 -12.05 -19.53 -8.21
C THR A 3 -11.21 -19.10 -7.02
N MET A 4 -10.07 -19.77 -6.79
CA MET A 4 -9.13 -19.28 -5.79
C MET A 4 -8.66 -17.88 -6.22
N PRO A 5 -8.53 -16.93 -5.27
CA PRO A 5 -8.02 -15.62 -5.60
C PRO A 5 -6.64 -15.73 -6.26
N LEU A 6 -6.40 -14.91 -7.28
CA LEU A 6 -5.11 -14.88 -7.97
C LEU A 6 -4.01 -14.47 -6.98
N PRO A 7 -2.82 -15.12 -7.02
CA PRO A 7 -1.76 -14.81 -6.08
C PRO A 7 -1.24 -13.38 -6.27
N PHE A 8 -1.00 -12.68 -5.16
CA PHE A 8 -0.28 -11.41 -5.15
C PHE A 8 1.22 -11.67 -4.99
N TRP A 9 2.06 -10.81 -5.59
CA TRP A 9 3.52 -10.99 -5.53
C TRP A 9 4.04 -11.03 -4.08
N ALA A 10 3.45 -10.25 -3.18
CA ALA A 10 3.85 -10.19 -1.77
C ALA A 10 3.36 -11.39 -0.94
N ASP A 11 2.50 -12.27 -1.48
CA ASP A 11 1.99 -13.43 -0.72
C ASP A 11 3.11 -14.36 -0.23
N ARG A 12 4.26 -14.40 -0.92
CA ARG A 12 5.44 -15.18 -0.50
C ARG A 12 6.49 -14.35 0.23
N PHE A 13 6.35 -13.04 0.25
CA PHE A 13 7.28 -12.12 0.88
C PHE A 13 7.13 -12.16 2.41
N ASP A 14 8.23 -12.34 3.14
CA ASP A 14 8.21 -12.54 4.60
C ASP A 14 7.77 -11.29 5.37
N MET A 15 7.99 -10.12 4.79
CA MET A 15 7.65 -8.81 5.35
C MET A 15 6.32 -8.24 4.83
N ASP A 16 5.49 -9.05 4.19
CA ASP A 16 4.16 -8.65 3.76
C ASP A 16 3.26 -8.27 4.97
N LEU A 17 2.45 -7.22 4.83
CA LEU A 17 1.70 -6.62 5.94
C LEU A 17 0.78 -7.63 6.68
N PRO A 18 -0.03 -8.47 6.01
CA PRO A 18 -0.82 -9.52 6.67
C PRO A 18 -0.02 -10.50 7.54
N LYS A 19 1.29 -10.67 7.28
CA LYS A 19 2.16 -11.56 8.06
C LYS A 19 2.79 -10.88 9.26
N LEU A 20 2.85 -9.55 9.24
CA LEU A 20 3.40 -8.73 10.32
C LEU A 20 2.30 -8.25 11.28
N LEU A 21 1.12 -7.98 10.75
CA LEU A 21 -0.02 -7.42 11.46
C LEU A 21 -1.18 -8.42 11.38
N PRO A 22 -1.40 -9.25 12.41
CA PRO A 22 -2.51 -10.21 12.42
C PRO A 22 -3.89 -9.54 12.27
N ASP A 23 -4.00 -8.27 12.67
CA ASP A 23 -5.20 -7.43 12.56
C ASP A 23 -5.29 -6.67 11.22
N PHE A 24 -4.41 -6.91 10.25
CA PHE A 24 -4.33 -6.13 9.01
C PHE A 24 -5.67 -5.98 8.27
N ASP A 25 -6.43 -7.07 8.13
CA ASP A 25 -7.70 -7.05 7.41
C ASP A 25 -8.75 -6.20 8.15
N ASP A 26 -8.77 -6.28 9.49
CA ASP A 26 -9.63 -5.47 10.35
C ASP A 26 -9.25 -3.98 10.30
N LEU A 27 -7.96 -3.66 10.13
CA LEU A 27 -7.49 -2.28 9.99
C LEU A 27 -7.98 -1.62 8.70
N LEU A 28 -8.12 -2.39 7.63
CA LEU A 28 -8.58 -1.88 6.34
C LEU A 28 -10.12 -1.88 6.23
N GLY A 29 -10.79 -2.83 6.88
CA GLY A 29 -12.24 -2.98 6.82
C GLY A 29 -12.77 -3.04 5.39
N ASP A 30 -13.94 -2.44 5.16
CA ASP A 30 -14.58 -2.43 3.82
C ASP A 30 -13.76 -1.67 2.77
N THR A 31 -12.90 -0.75 3.19
CA THR A 31 -12.02 0.01 2.29
C THR A 31 -10.94 -0.88 1.67
N ALA A 32 -10.65 -2.07 2.21
CA ALA A 32 -9.68 -3.00 1.64
C ALA A 32 -9.92 -3.28 0.15
N ASN A 33 -11.19 -3.38 -0.26
CA ASN A 33 -11.60 -3.69 -1.62
C ASN A 33 -11.97 -2.46 -2.45
N THR A 34 -11.71 -1.24 -1.97
CA THR A 34 -11.91 -0.03 -2.77
C THR A 34 -11.04 -0.11 -4.03
N PRO A 35 -11.65 -0.06 -5.23
CA PRO A 35 -10.90 -0.07 -6.47
C PRO A 35 -10.16 1.26 -6.62
N LEU A 36 -8.93 1.18 -7.12
CA LEU A 36 -8.03 2.29 -7.38
C LEU A 36 -7.38 2.08 -8.74
N TRP A 37 -7.07 3.18 -9.42
CA TRP A 37 -6.40 3.16 -10.71
C TRP A 37 -5.04 3.84 -10.62
N THR A 38 -4.00 3.15 -11.06
CA THR A 38 -2.62 3.68 -11.09
C THR A 38 -1.95 3.28 -12.40
N TYR A 39 -0.98 4.08 -12.82
CA TYR A 39 -0.06 3.61 -13.85
C TYR A 39 0.92 2.62 -13.22
N GLY A 40 1.10 1.43 -13.80
CA GLY A 40 1.89 0.39 -13.14
C GLY A 40 1.96 -0.93 -13.89
N GLY A 41 2.71 -1.84 -13.31
CA GLY A 41 2.83 -3.22 -13.79
C GLY A 41 1.89 -4.17 -13.09
N GLU A 42 1.52 -5.24 -13.79
CA GLU A 42 0.76 -6.34 -13.22
C GLU A 42 1.59 -7.62 -13.15
N THR A 43 1.34 -8.40 -12.11
CA THR A 43 1.76 -9.79 -11.97
C THR A 43 0.51 -10.59 -11.65
N HIS A 44 0.16 -11.55 -12.52
CA HIS A 44 -1.07 -12.34 -12.39
C HIS A 44 -2.36 -11.50 -12.39
N GLY A 45 -2.40 -10.39 -13.13
CA GLY A 45 -3.57 -9.50 -13.20
C GLY A 45 -3.82 -8.71 -11.91
N ARG A 46 -2.79 -8.51 -11.09
CA ARG A 46 -2.81 -7.73 -9.84
C ARG A 46 -1.62 -6.78 -9.85
N LEU A 47 -1.71 -5.68 -9.10
CA LEU A 47 -0.61 -4.71 -8.97
C LEU A 47 0.71 -5.41 -8.63
N ASN A 48 1.78 -5.09 -9.36
CA ASN A 48 3.14 -5.54 -9.06
C ASN A 48 4.04 -4.42 -8.55
N HIS A 49 3.92 -3.24 -9.16
CA HIS A 49 4.60 -2.03 -8.75
C HIS A 49 3.98 -0.85 -9.52
N PRO A 50 3.55 0.25 -8.87
CA PRO A 50 3.09 1.44 -9.56
C PRO A 50 4.28 2.21 -10.14
N SER A 51 4.06 2.96 -11.20
CA SER A 51 5.03 3.97 -11.60
C SER A 51 5.07 5.06 -10.52
N THR A 52 6.25 5.59 -10.24
CA THR A 52 6.44 6.65 -9.24
C THR A 52 7.07 7.89 -9.83
N TRP A 53 6.77 9.05 -9.25
CA TRP A 53 7.40 10.34 -9.59
C TRP A 53 7.78 11.08 -8.31
N GLY A 54 9.07 11.37 -8.13
CA GLY A 54 9.57 11.99 -6.90
C GLY A 54 9.36 11.13 -5.63
N GLY A 55 9.26 9.80 -5.77
CA GLY A 55 8.97 8.90 -4.64
C GLY A 55 7.48 8.81 -4.26
N ILE A 56 6.58 9.32 -5.11
CA ILE A 56 5.13 9.28 -4.92
C ILE A 56 4.51 8.38 -6.00
N ALA A 57 3.62 7.49 -5.60
CA ALA A 57 2.73 6.74 -6.49
C ALA A 57 1.33 7.36 -6.42
N TYR A 58 0.74 7.65 -7.59
CA TYR A 58 -0.53 8.37 -7.71
C TYR A 58 -1.65 7.42 -8.12
N PHE A 59 -2.74 7.44 -7.36
CA PHE A 59 -3.90 6.58 -7.52
C PHE A 59 -5.17 7.42 -7.67
N GLY A 60 -6.04 7.05 -8.60
CA GLY A 60 -7.39 7.59 -8.74
C GLY A 60 -8.42 6.65 -8.15
N LEU A 61 -9.57 7.19 -7.76
CA LEU A 61 -10.79 6.45 -7.47
C LEU A 61 -11.60 6.16 -8.74
N THR A 62 -11.14 6.68 -9.89
CA THR A 62 -11.67 6.37 -11.23
C THR A 62 -10.51 6.20 -12.21
N ASP A 63 -10.79 5.63 -13.38
CA ASP A 63 -9.82 5.48 -14.47
C ASP A 63 -9.58 6.77 -15.27
N ALA A 64 -10.40 7.81 -15.03
CA ALA A 64 -10.33 9.07 -15.76
C ALA A 64 -9.24 10.01 -15.23
N ASP A 65 -8.96 9.98 -13.93
CA ASP A 65 -7.96 10.82 -13.28
C ASP A 65 -7.32 10.10 -12.10
N THR A 66 -5.98 9.96 -12.14
CA THR A 66 -5.21 9.39 -11.03
C THR A 66 -4.70 10.44 -10.05
N GLY A 67 -5.04 11.72 -10.26
CA GLY A 67 -4.50 12.86 -9.53
C GLY A 67 -3.00 13.08 -9.75
N LYS A 68 -2.43 12.52 -10.83
CA LYS A 68 -1.01 12.71 -11.14
C LYS A 68 -0.76 14.11 -11.73
N PRO A 69 0.39 14.73 -11.48
CA PRO A 69 0.75 16.00 -12.11
C PRO A 69 0.90 15.88 -13.64
N ASP A 70 0.57 16.93 -14.39
CA ASP A 70 0.66 16.93 -15.87
C ASP A 70 2.07 16.65 -16.39
N ALA A 71 3.09 17.14 -15.68
CA ALA A 71 4.49 16.92 -16.00
C ALA A 71 4.94 15.46 -15.81
N TYR A 72 4.16 14.66 -15.07
CA TYR A 72 4.43 13.25 -14.89
C TYR A 72 3.85 12.43 -16.04
N VAL A 73 4.74 11.95 -16.92
CA VAL A 73 4.42 11.08 -18.07
C VAL A 73 4.80 9.63 -17.73
N PRO A 74 3.86 8.79 -17.29
CA PRO A 74 4.15 7.39 -16.97
C PRO A 74 4.41 6.58 -18.24
N GLY A 75 5.39 5.67 -18.19
CA GLY A 75 5.70 4.75 -19.29
C GLY A 75 4.95 3.42 -19.24
N TRP A 76 4.18 3.18 -18.18
CA TRP A 76 3.41 1.95 -17.94
C TRP A 76 1.93 2.19 -18.22
N PRO A 77 1.14 1.13 -18.50
CA PRO A 77 -0.31 1.27 -18.69
C PRO A 77 -1.01 1.66 -17.38
N LEU A 78 -2.22 2.20 -17.54
CA LEU A 78 -3.17 2.37 -16.43
C LEU A 78 -3.78 1.00 -16.09
N ILE A 79 -3.78 0.65 -14.82
CA ILE A 79 -4.29 -0.63 -14.31
C ILE A 79 -5.19 -0.39 -13.09
N GLU A 80 -6.12 -1.32 -12.86
CA GLU A 80 -6.96 -1.35 -11.66
C GLU A 80 -6.26 -2.18 -10.58
N CYS A 81 -6.36 -1.73 -9.33
CA CYS A 81 -5.94 -2.49 -8.16
C CYS A 81 -6.87 -2.16 -6.98
N THR A 82 -6.62 -2.78 -5.83
CA THR A 82 -7.35 -2.48 -4.58
C THR A 82 -6.51 -1.67 -3.61
N TRP A 83 -7.16 -0.95 -2.67
CA TRP A 83 -6.47 -0.31 -1.56
C TRP A 83 -5.56 -1.28 -0.80
N ARG A 84 -6.03 -2.53 -0.56
CA ARG A 84 -5.24 -3.60 0.05
C ARG A 84 -3.94 -3.87 -0.71
N GLU A 85 -3.99 -3.93 -2.03
CA GLU A 85 -2.80 -4.17 -2.85
C GLU A 85 -1.85 -2.98 -2.81
N ALA A 86 -2.38 -1.76 -2.90
CA ALA A 86 -1.60 -0.54 -2.86
C ALA A 86 -0.77 -0.43 -1.57
N VAL A 87 -1.36 -0.67 -0.39
CA VAL A 87 -0.62 -0.60 0.88
C VAL A 87 0.37 -1.76 1.06
N ARG A 88 0.03 -2.96 0.58
CA ARG A 88 0.95 -4.11 0.61
C ARG A 88 2.16 -3.89 -0.29
N ASP A 89 1.97 -3.18 -1.40
CA ASP A 89 3.05 -2.82 -2.33
C ASP A 89 3.90 -1.65 -1.83
N ALA A 90 3.27 -0.61 -1.31
CA ALA A 90 3.96 0.58 -0.81
C ALA A 90 4.86 0.29 0.39
N TRP A 91 4.48 -0.67 1.23
CA TRP A 91 5.25 -1.06 2.41
C TRP A 91 6.72 -1.44 2.11
N PRO A 92 7.00 -2.45 1.26
CA PRO A 92 8.37 -2.82 0.90
C PRO A 92 9.07 -1.84 -0.04
N HIS A 93 8.32 -1.09 -0.85
CA HIS A 93 8.89 -0.17 -1.84
C HIS A 93 9.09 1.25 -1.29
N THR A 94 8.57 1.55 -0.10
CA THR A 94 8.83 2.77 0.67
C THR A 94 8.57 4.06 -0.10
N TYR A 95 7.45 4.11 -0.83
CA TYR A 95 6.98 5.31 -1.51
C TYR A 95 5.77 5.92 -0.79
N VAL A 96 5.44 7.17 -1.14
CA VAL A 96 4.23 7.83 -0.67
C VAL A 96 3.06 7.42 -1.56
N LEU A 97 1.96 6.95 -0.97
CA LEU A 97 0.68 6.76 -1.64
C LEU A 97 -0.07 8.09 -1.68
N ALA A 98 -0.38 8.57 -2.87
CA ALA A 98 -1.33 9.65 -3.08
C ALA A 98 -2.60 9.12 -3.75
N VAL A 99 -3.77 9.47 -3.21
CA VAL A 99 -5.09 9.15 -3.78
C VAL A 99 -5.79 10.47 -4.10
N GLU A 100 -6.29 10.65 -5.32
CA GLU A 100 -6.88 11.93 -5.77
C GLU A 100 -5.92 13.13 -5.54
N ALA A 101 -4.65 12.95 -5.89
CA ALA A 101 -3.56 13.92 -5.68
C ALA A 101 -3.21 14.22 -4.20
N LEU A 102 -3.90 13.62 -3.22
CA LEU A 102 -3.66 13.84 -1.80
C LEU A 102 -2.81 12.71 -1.20
N PRO A 103 -1.70 13.02 -0.50
CA PRO A 103 -0.93 11.98 0.18
C PRO A 103 -1.76 11.36 1.31
N VAL A 104 -1.99 10.05 1.24
CA VAL A 104 -2.79 9.31 2.23
C VAL A 104 -1.93 8.43 3.13
N TRP A 105 -0.79 7.93 2.64
CA TRP A 105 0.14 7.13 3.44
C TRP A 105 1.59 7.34 3.02
N ASP A 106 2.45 7.70 3.96
CA ASP A 106 3.87 7.91 3.73
C ASP A 106 4.69 6.70 4.22
N ALA A 107 4.78 5.66 3.40
CA ALA A 107 5.64 4.50 3.69
C ALA A 107 7.14 4.84 3.56
N HIS A 108 7.49 5.93 2.89
CA HIS A 108 8.86 6.41 2.79
C HIS A 108 9.41 6.81 4.16
N SER A 109 8.62 7.54 4.96
CA SER A 109 8.95 7.89 6.34
C SER A 109 9.16 6.66 7.24
N LEU A 110 8.58 5.51 6.85
CA LEU A 110 8.67 4.24 7.55
C LEU A 110 9.79 3.32 7.02
N ALA A 111 10.62 3.77 6.07
CA ALA A 111 11.69 2.94 5.50
C ALA A 111 12.63 2.37 6.58
N ARG A 112 12.96 3.16 7.61
CA ARG A 112 13.76 2.68 8.74
C ARG A 112 13.03 1.64 9.58
N THR A 113 11.74 1.84 9.86
CA THR A 113 10.87 0.88 10.54
C THR A 113 10.84 -0.45 9.79
N PHE A 114 10.64 -0.41 8.46
CA PHE A 114 10.67 -1.59 7.60
C PHE A 114 12.00 -2.34 7.72
N MET A 115 13.12 -1.63 7.60
CA MET A 115 14.46 -2.23 7.67
C MET A 115 14.75 -2.86 9.04
N GLU A 116 14.40 -2.18 10.14
CA GLU A 116 14.56 -2.70 11.51
C GLU A 116 13.77 -4.01 11.70
N LEU A 117 12.48 -4.02 11.32
CA LEU A 117 11.65 -5.22 11.41
C LEU A 117 12.14 -6.36 10.49
N MET A 118 12.64 -6.02 9.29
CA MET A 118 13.16 -7.00 8.34
C MET A 118 14.40 -7.69 8.87
N TYR A 119 15.35 -6.94 9.42
CA TYR A 119 16.58 -7.51 9.96
C TYR A 119 16.34 -8.32 11.23
N ASP A 120 15.40 -7.91 12.08
CA ASP A 120 14.94 -8.67 13.23
C ASP A 120 14.35 -10.02 12.82
N ARG A 121 13.35 -10.00 11.92
CA ARG A 121 12.66 -11.20 11.44
C ARG A 121 13.59 -12.20 10.75
N ARG A 122 14.66 -11.71 10.12
CA ARG A 122 15.67 -12.54 9.45
C ARG A 122 16.83 -12.94 10.36
N GLY A 123 16.79 -12.60 11.64
CA GLY A 123 17.82 -12.93 12.63
C GLY A 123 19.17 -12.24 12.40
N GLN A 124 19.20 -11.18 11.59
CA GLN A 124 20.43 -10.46 11.25
C GLN A 124 20.77 -9.40 12.30
N GLN A 125 19.75 -8.70 12.79
CA GLN A 125 19.89 -7.69 13.84
C GLN A 125 18.69 -7.77 14.78
N PRO A 126 18.74 -8.64 15.80
CA PRO A 126 17.65 -8.80 16.75
C PRO A 126 17.33 -7.48 17.46
N LEU A 127 16.05 -7.16 17.57
CA LEU A 127 15.56 -5.99 18.28
C LEU A 127 15.44 -6.30 19.78
N PRO A 128 15.57 -5.26 20.64
CA PRO A 128 15.22 -5.38 22.05
C PRO A 128 13.76 -5.82 22.23
N GLU A 129 13.47 -6.45 23.37
CA GLU A 129 12.12 -6.85 23.74
C GLU A 129 11.13 -5.66 23.64
N GLY A 130 9.96 -5.90 23.04
CA GLY A 130 8.91 -4.90 22.84
C GLY A 130 9.18 -3.85 21.76
N ARG A 131 10.39 -3.76 21.19
CA ARG A 131 10.69 -2.78 20.13
C ARG A 131 9.95 -3.11 18.83
N ALA A 132 9.86 -4.38 18.45
CA ALA A 132 9.09 -4.80 17.28
C ALA A 132 7.62 -4.38 17.40
N ASP A 133 7.00 -4.56 18.57
CA ASP A 133 5.61 -4.17 18.80
C ASP A 133 5.41 -2.66 18.67
N GLN A 134 6.29 -1.84 19.22
CA GLN A 134 6.24 -0.37 19.09
C GLN A 134 6.33 0.09 17.61
N LEU A 135 7.21 -0.55 16.83
CA LEU A 135 7.35 -0.28 15.41
C LEU A 135 6.07 -0.66 14.66
N LEU A 136 5.52 -1.84 14.94
CA LEU A 136 4.28 -2.30 14.33
C LEU A 136 3.08 -1.43 14.72
N ASP A 137 2.99 -0.94 15.95
CA ASP A 137 1.95 0.00 16.38
C ASP A 137 2.00 1.32 15.61
N SER A 138 3.19 1.79 15.28
CA SER A 138 3.36 2.98 14.42
C SER A 138 2.82 2.71 13.00
N VAL A 139 3.09 1.52 12.45
CA VAL A 139 2.53 1.10 11.15
C VAL A 139 1.01 1.00 11.22
N ARG A 140 0.45 0.39 12.28
CA ARG A 140 -1.01 0.30 12.50
C ARG A 140 -1.65 1.67 12.53
N ALA A 141 -1.08 2.62 13.29
CA ALA A 141 -1.60 3.98 13.39
C ALA A 141 -1.62 4.68 12.02
N GLY A 142 -0.54 4.55 11.24
CA GLY A 142 -0.45 5.08 9.88
C GLY A 142 -1.50 4.48 8.94
N LEU A 143 -1.65 3.15 8.94
CA LEU A 143 -2.64 2.46 8.11
C LEU A 143 -4.08 2.84 8.49
N ARG A 144 -4.43 2.95 9.78
CA ARG A 144 -5.77 3.39 10.21
C ARG A 144 -6.08 4.80 9.70
N ALA A 145 -5.13 5.72 9.84
CA ALA A 145 -5.30 7.09 9.37
C ALA A 145 -5.47 7.15 7.84
N ALA A 146 -4.63 6.42 7.10
CA ALA A 146 -4.69 6.32 5.66
C ALA A 146 -6.02 5.73 5.16
N THR A 147 -6.47 4.62 5.75
CA THR A 147 -7.74 3.97 5.43
C THR A 147 -8.93 4.92 5.66
N LEU A 148 -8.97 5.62 6.79
CA LEU A 148 -10.02 6.61 7.06
C LEU A 148 -10.00 7.76 6.04
N HIS A 149 -8.82 8.15 5.54
CA HIS A 149 -8.71 9.18 4.52
C HIS A 149 -9.27 8.69 3.18
N VAL A 150 -8.85 7.50 2.72
CA VAL A 150 -9.38 6.89 1.48
C VAL A 150 -10.88 6.69 1.55
N GLN A 151 -11.41 6.24 2.69
CA GLN A 151 -12.85 6.09 2.90
C GLN A 151 -13.61 7.42 2.70
N ARG A 152 -13.06 8.54 3.17
CA ARG A 152 -13.68 9.87 2.99
C ARG A 152 -13.64 10.31 1.54
N LEU A 153 -12.50 10.16 0.86
CA LEU A 153 -12.36 10.51 -0.55
C LEU A 153 -13.32 9.69 -1.42
N ALA A 154 -13.42 8.38 -1.18
CA ALA A 154 -14.36 7.51 -1.89
C ALA A 154 -15.83 7.94 -1.70
N ALA A 155 -16.19 8.39 -0.50
CA ALA A 155 -17.53 8.89 -0.20
C ALA A 155 -17.85 10.25 -0.84
N GLU A 156 -16.84 11.02 -1.27
CA GLU A 156 -17.00 12.30 -1.97
C GLU A 156 -17.18 12.08 -3.48
N VAL A 157 -16.42 11.15 -4.08
CA VAL A 157 -16.53 10.81 -5.51
C VAL A 157 -17.80 10.04 -5.84
N GLY A 158 -18.35 9.28 -4.88
CA GLY A 158 -19.63 8.56 -5.05
C GLY A 158 -20.90 9.43 -4.98
N ARG A 159 -20.77 10.77 -4.90
CA ARG A 159 -21.87 11.74 -4.92
C ARG A 159 -22.06 12.34 -6.31
#